data_AF-A0A959P7W1-F1
#
_entry.id   AF-A0A959P7W1-F1
#
_cell.length_a   1.000
_cell.length_b   1.000
_cell.length_c   1.000
_cell.angle_alpha   90.00
_cell.angle_beta   90.00
_cell.angle_gamma   90.00
#
_symmetry.space_group_name_H-M   'P 1'
#
loop_
_entity.id
_entity.type
_entity.pdbx_description
1 polymer ?
#
loop_
_entity_poly.entity_id
_entity_poly.type
_entity_poly.pdbx_seq_one_letter_code
_entity_poly.pdbx_strand_id
1 'polypeptide(L)'
;ENYEVQPTLINKLFWKSKTQAAEEKFQRHMADYERKQVNYEKKMAAYTDELTLYPERVEAYDCQVEAYTQYKFESYKNFKKSDKYLRALKRYEQHYQAQMSSYEDDHEEWQCKQEYRTIEMGEKADQSGFTNRQTMDNYVFTLNQLGWINCDRFLSNPPNMLSQLQVADPDTSNEVVLLVFKDVRSMIGMRRTETGYTMQNYPLNEQAEVFAYKIIDGKPMVCHKTVSGKSSDKLEFKPSSFSEIRTILNSFETRSVSS
;
A
#
# COMPACT_ATOMS: atom_id res chain seq x y z
N GLU A 1 -79.89 70.25 45.49
CA GLU A 1 -79.34 69.48 46.63
C GLU A 1 -78.49 68.35 46.08
N ASN A 2 -77.25 68.21 46.58
CA ASN A 2 -76.31 67.17 46.15
C ASN A 2 -76.78 65.80 46.68
N TYR A 3 -77.18 64.89 45.79
CA TYR A 3 -77.40 63.50 46.14
C TYR A 3 -76.07 62.75 46.08
N GLU A 4 -75.47 62.59 47.25
CA GLU A 4 -74.33 61.73 47.50
C GLU A 4 -74.79 60.26 47.34
N VAL A 5 -74.43 59.63 46.22
CA VAL A 5 -74.76 58.22 45.96
C VAL A 5 -73.90 57.36 46.88
N GLN A 6 -74.44 57.03 48.06
CA GLN A 6 -73.83 56.13 49.03
C GLN A 6 -73.63 54.75 48.36
N PRO A 7 -72.39 54.22 48.29
CA PRO A 7 -72.13 52.92 47.71
C PRO A 7 -72.92 51.86 48.49
N THR A 8 -73.77 51.10 47.79
CA THR A 8 -74.54 50.01 48.39
C THR A 8 -73.60 49.01 49.05
N LEU A 9 -74.06 48.41 50.16
CA LEU A 9 -73.31 47.45 50.98
C LEU A 9 -72.62 46.35 50.14
N ILE A 10 -73.26 45.94 49.05
CA ILE A 10 -72.81 44.90 48.11
C ILE A 10 -71.50 45.30 47.40
N ASN A 11 -71.35 46.56 46.98
CA ASN A 11 -70.12 47.04 46.37
C ASN A 11 -68.98 47.10 47.41
N LYS A 12 -69.23 47.58 48.62
CA LYS A 12 -68.20 47.61 49.68
C LYS A 12 -67.71 46.20 50.07
N LEU A 13 -68.58 45.19 50.04
CA LEU A 13 -68.20 43.78 50.26
C LEU A 13 -67.39 43.20 49.09
N PHE A 14 -67.75 43.51 47.85
CA PHE A 14 -67.07 42.99 46.65
C PHE A 14 -65.67 43.59 46.43
N TRP A 15 -65.47 44.87 46.76
CA TRP A 15 -64.15 45.49 46.72
C TRP A 15 -63.26 45.04 47.90
N LYS A 16 -63.84 44.81 49.09
CA LYS A 16 -63.11 44.22 50.24
C LYS A 16 -62.65 42.78 49.99
N SER A 17 -63.43 41.95 49.29
CA SER A 17 -63.04 40.59 48.95
C SER A 17 -61.95 40.54 47.86
N LYS A 18 -61.99 41.45 46.88
CA LYS A 18 -60.90 41.60 45.89
C LYS A 18 -59.59 42.07 46.54
N THR A 19 -59.66 42.96 47.53
CA THR A 19 -58.46 43.37 48.30
C THR A 19 -57.94 42.25 49.19
N GLN A 20 -58.81 41.42 49.78
CA GLN A 20 -58.40 40.27 50.58
C GLN A 20 -57.74 39.18 49.72
N ALA A 21 -58.30 38.86 48.55
CA ALA A 21 -57.69 37.91 47.62
C ALA A 21 -56.33 38.40 47.06
N ALA A 22 -56.19 39.71 46.85
CA ALA A 22 -54.92 40.33 46.46
C ALA A 22 -53.88 40.23 47.59
N GLU A 23 -54.29 40.47 48.84
CA GLU A 23 -53.44 40.31 50.02
C GLU A 23 -53.01 38.86 50.21
N GLU A 24 -53.91 37.89 50.13
CA GLU A 24 -53.58 36.46 50.21
C GLU A 24 -52.59 36.03 49.12
N LYS A 25 -52.75 36.54 47.90
CA LYS A 25 -51.81 36.30 46.80
C LYS A 25 -50.45 36.92 47.06
N PHE A 26 -50.41 38.15 47.60
CA PHE A 26 -49.18 38.81 48.02
C PHE A 26 -48.45 38.01 49.10
N GLN A 27 -49.16 37.58 50.15
CA GLN A 27 -48.61 36.76 51.23
C GLN A 27 -48.06 35.42 50.71
N ARG A 28 -48.76 34.75 49.77
CA ARG A 28 -48.24 33.53 49.11
C ARG A 28 -46.97 33.81 48.31
N HIS A 29 -46.91 34.91 47.56
CA HIS A 29 -45.71 35.30 46.82
C HIS A 29 -44.54 35.64 47.74
N MET A 30 -44.80 36.30 48.87
CA MET A 30 -43.79 36.58 49.89
C MET A 30 -43.25 35.28 50.51
N ALA A 31 -44.12 34.35 50.91
CA ALA A 31 -43.69 33.04 51.42
C ALA A 31 -42.91 32.22 50.39
N ASP A 32 -43.32 32.26 49.11
CA ASP A 32 -42.58 31.64 48.01
C ASP A 32 -41.21 32.29 47.78
N TYR A 33 -41.13 33.61 47.90
CA TYR A 33 -39.89 34.36 47.78
C TYR A 33 -38.93 34.00 48.93
N GLU A 34 -39.40 33.97 50.16
CA GLU A 34 -38.61 33.56 51.34
C GLU A 34 -38.09 32.12 51.17
N ARG A 35 -38.93 31.18 50.72
CA ARG A 35 -38.50 29.81 50.42
C ARG A 35 -37.42 29.76 49.34
N LYS A 36 -37.56 30.57 48.29
CA LYS A 36 -36.55 30.68 47.22
C LYS A 36 -35.24 31.29 47.74
N GLN A 37 -35.32 32.28 48.62
CA GLN A 37 -34.16 32.91 49.24
C GLN A 37 -33.37 31.91 50.10
N VAL A 38 -34.04 31.16 50.96
CA VAL A 38 -33.41 30.09 51.77
C VAL A 38 -32.76 29.03 50.88
N ASN A 39 -33.42 28.62 49.79
CA ASN A 39 -32.86 27.64 48.85
C ASN A 39 -31.67 28.21 48.07
N TYR A 40 -31.71 29.50 47.72
CA TYR A 40 -30.60 30.19 47.07
C TYR A 40 -29.39 30.25 47.99
N GLU A 41 -29.58 30.65 49.24
CA GLU A 41 -28.52 30.69 50.25
C GLU A 41 -27.88 29.31 50.45
N LYS A 42 -28.68 28.23 50.53
CA LYS A 42 -28.16 26.85 50.58
C LYS A 42 -27.33 26.47 49.36
N LYS A 43 -27.78 26.84 48.15
CA LYS A 43 -27.05 26.58 46.91
C LYS A 43 -25.76 27.39 46.84
N MET A 44 -25.79 28.64 47.29
CA MET A 44 -24.62 29.51 47.34
C MET A 44 -23.57 28.99 48.33
N ALA A 45 -24.01 28.49 49.50
CA ALA A 45 -23.12 27.83 50.45
C ALA A 45 -22.46 26.59 49.82
N ALA A 46 -23.26 25.68 49.25
CA ALA A 46 -22.75 24.48 48.59
C ALA A 46 -21.81 24.79 47.41
N TYR A 47 -22.13 25.82 46.62
CA TYR A 47 -21.27 26.28 45.52
C TYR A 47 -19.95 26.86 46.03
N THR A 48 -19.98 27.60 47.14
CA THR A 48 -18.78 28.14 47.77
C THR A 48 -17.89 27.02 48.30
N ASP A 49 -18.48 26.03 48.97
CA ASP A 49 -17.79 24.82 49.42
C ASP A 49 -17.22 24.02 48.22
N GLU A 50 -17.93 23.99 47.10
CA GLU A 50 -17.44 23.32 45.91
C GLU A 50 -16.27 24.05 45.25
N LEU A 51 -16.32 25.38 45.21
CA LEU A 51 -15.26 26.23 44.69
C LEU A 51 -13.98 26.12 45.53
N THR A 52 -14.10 25.98 46.85
CA THR A 52 -12.92 25.80 47.72
C THR A 52 -12.25 24.44 47.49
N LEU A 53 -13.03 23.39 47.21
CA LEU A 53 -12.53 22.03 46.92
C LEU A 53 -12.10 21.84 45.46
N TYR A 54 -12.49 22.72 44.55
CA TYR A 54 -12.22 22.56 43.12
C TYR A 54 -10.71 22.49 42.77
N PRO A 55 -9.83 23.38 43.29
CA PRO A 55 -8.39 23.28 43.04
C PRO A 55 -7.79 21.95 43.44
N GLU A 56 -8.15 21.43 44.63
CA GLU A 56 -7.66 20.13 45.12
C GLU A 56 -8.09 18.98 44.19
N ARG A 57 -9.32 19.02 43.67
CA ARG A 57 -9.80 18.01 42.71
C ARG A 57 -9.08 18.09 41.36
N VAL A 58 -8.77 19.29 40.89
CA VAL A 58 -8.00 19.50 39.66
C VAL A 58 -6.57 18.97 39.84
N GLU A 59 -5.90 19.31 40.93
CA GLU A 59 -4.56 18.81 41.24
C GLU A 59 -4.53 17.27 41.34
N ALA A 60 -5.52 16.68 42.02
CA ALA A 60 -5.64 15.23 42.10
C ALA A 60 -5.87 14.58 40.73
N TYR A 61 -6.67 15.20 39.87
CA TYR A 61 -6.89 14.75 38.51
C TYR A 61 -5.60 14.82 37.67
N ASP A 62 -4.88 15.94 37.73
CA ASP A 62 -3.64 16.15 36.99
C ASP A 62 -2.59 15.10 37.40
N CYS A 63 -2.45 14.82 38.70
CA CYS A 63 -1.59 13.75 39.21
C CYS A 63 -1.95 12.38 38.63
N GLN A 64 -3.25 12.07 38.51
CA GLN A 64 -3.72 10.81 37.92
C GLN A 64 -3.43 10.73 36.42
N VAL A 65 -3.60 11.83 35.70
CA VAL A 65 -3.29 11.93 34.27
C VAL A 65 -1.80 11.72 34.02
N GLU A 66 -0.93 12.34 34.82
CA GLU A 66 0.51 12.16 34.72
C GLU A 66 0.92 10.71 34.98
N ALA A 67 0.43 10.10 36.07
CA ALA A 67 0.70 8.71 36.40
C ALA A 67 0.24 7.74 35.29
N TYR A 68 -0.96 7.97 34.74
CA TYR A 68 -1.49 7.18 33.62
C TYR A 68 -0.66 7.34 32.35
N THR A 69 -0.21 8.56 32.07
CA THR A 69 0.64 8.88 30.90
C THR A 69 1.98 8.17 31.00
N GLN A 70 2.63 8.22 32.16
CA GLN A 70 3.87 7.50 32.43
C GLN A 70 3.69 5.98 32.27
N TYR A 71 2.65 5.42 32.88
CA TYR A 71 2.30 4.00 32.73
C TYR A 71 2.14 3.59 31.26
N LYS A 72 1.41 4.38 30.47
CA LYS A 72 1.21 4.13 29.03
C LYS A 72 2.52 4.18 28.27
N PHE A 73 3.35 5.18 28.54
CA PHE A 73 4.65 5.35 27.89
C PHE A 73 5.54 4.12 28.14
N GLU A 74 5.65 3.66 29.38
CA GLU A 74 6.43 2.47 29.73
C GLU A 74 5.84 1.20 29.13
N SER A 75 4.51 1.07 29.15
CA SER A 75 3.80 -0.05 28.54
C SER A 75 4.06 -0.14 27.04
N TYR A 76 4.03 0.98 26.31
CA TYR A 76 4.33 1.01 24.88
C TYR A 76 5.81 0.74 24.59
N LYS A 77 6.71 1.35 25.37
CA LYS A 77 8.16 1.13 25.24
C LYS A 77 8.52 -0.35 25.39
N ASN A 78 7.84 -1.05 26.29
CA ASN A 78 8.10 -2.46 26.58
C ASN A 78 7.12 -3.43 25.89
N PHE A 79 6.13 -2.95 25.14
CA PHE A 79 5.10 -3.80 24.53
C PHE A 79 5.70 -4.91 23.66
N LYS A 80 6.66 -4.58 22.79
CA LYS A 80 7.36 -5.55 21.93
C LYS A 80 8.25 -6.53 22.68
N LYS A 81 8.58 -6.24 23.95
CA LYS A 81 9.33 -7.12 24.84
C LYS A 81 8.42 -7.90 25.79
N SER A 82 7.12 -7.57 25.82
CA SER A 82 6.18 -8.25 26.68
C SER A 82 6.02 -9.70 26.27
N ASP A 83 5.88 -10.58 27.26
CA ASP A 83 5.66 -12.01 27.03
C ASP A 83 4.37 -12.26 26.21
N LYS A 84 3.35 -11.42 26.36
CA LYS A 84 2.13 -11.46 25.53
C LYS A 84 2.45 -11.23 24.04
N TYR A 85 3.27 -10.22 23.72
CA TYR A 85 3.68 -9.94 22.35
C TYR A 85 4.57 -11.05 21.79
N LEU A 86 5.57 -11.51 22.55
CA LEU A 86 6.48 -12.56 22.10
C LEU A 86 5.74 -13.88 21.82
N ARG A 87 4.75 -14.24 22.65
CA ARG A 87 3.86 -15.39 22.38
C ARG A 87 3.01 -15.19 21.13
N ALA A 88 2.50 -13.98 20.90
CA ALA A 88 1.76 -13.67 19.67
C ALA A 88 2.66 -13.76 18.43
N LEU A 89 3.86 -13.19 18.48
CA LEU A 89 4.85 -13.26 17.41
C LEU A 89 5.25 -14.71 17.10
N LYS A 90 5.51 -15.53 18.13
CA LYS A 90 5.83 -16.95 17.94
C LYS A 90 4.71 -17.72 17.25
N ARG A 91 3.45 -17.48 17.63
CA ARG A 91 2.29 -18.10 16.98
C ARG A 91 2.18 -17.65 15.52
N TYR A 92 2.34 -16.36 15.26
CA TYR A 92 2.33 -15.81 13.91
C TYR A 92 3.41 -16.49 13.05
N GLU A 93 4.65 -16.56 13.55
CA GLU A 93 5.76 -17.19 12.84
C GLU A 93 5.47 -18.66 12.53
N GLN A 94 4.95 -19.42 13.49
CA GLN A 94 4.59 -20.82 13.27
C GLN A 94 3.52 -20.99 12.18
N HIS A 95 2.49 -20.14 12.19
CA HIS A 95 1.46 -20.16 11.15
C HIS A 95 2.02 -19.74 9.79
N TYR A 96 2.85 -18.70 9.76
CA TYR A 96 3.50 -18.20 8.55
C TYR A 96 4.38 -19.28 7.93
N GLN A 97 5.26 -19.92 8.72
CA GLN A 97 6.15 -20.99 8.25
C GLN A 97 5.36 -22.20 7.72
N ALA A 98 4.29 -22.61 8.40
CA ALA A 98 3.44 -23.70 7.92
C ALA A 98 2.74 -23.37 6.60
N GLN A 99 2.27 -22.12 6.43
CA GLN A 99 1.67 -21.66 5.19
C GLN A 99 2.69 -21.54 4.06
N MET A 100 3.88 -21.02 4.36
CA MET A 100 4.96 -20.86 3.39
C MET A 100 5.43 -22.22 2.86
N SER A 101 5.60 -23.23 3.71
CA SER A 101 5.99 -24.57 3.26
C SER A 101 4.95 -25.19 2.32
N SER A 102 3.66 -25.11 2.65
CA SER A 102 2.59 -25.59 1.75
C SER A 102 2.56 -24.82 0.44
N TYR A 103 2.79 -23.49 0.49
CA TYR A 103 2.84 -22.65 -0.69
C TYR A 103 4.05 -23.00 -1.57
N GLU A 104 5.22 -23.24 -0.98
CA GLU A 104 6.43 -23.64 -1.70
C GLU A 104 6.22 -24.96 -2.44
N ASP A 105 5.66 -25.98 -1.78
CA ASP A 105 5.35 -27.27 -2.40
C ASP A 105 4.34 -27.13 -3.56
N ASP A 106 3.24 -26.41 -3.33
CA ASP A 106 2.21 -26.17 -4.34
C ASP A 106 2.76 -25.35 -5.53
N HIS A 107 3.63 -24.39 -5.24
CA HIS A 107 4.26 -23.53 -6.24
C HIS A 107 5.25 -24.33 -7.11
N GLU A 108 6.08 -25.18 -6.53
CA GLU A 108 6.99 -26.07 -7.28
C GLU A 108 6.20 -27.02 -8.19
N GLU A 109 5.14 -27.65 -7.68
CA GLU A 109 4.30 -28.54 -8.48
C GLU A 109 3.61 -27.78 -9.62
N TRP A 110 3.08 -26.58 -9.33
CA TRP A 110 2.48 -25.70 -10.34
C TRP A 110 3.49 -25.27 -11.40
N GLN A 111 4.70 -24.88 -11.00
CA GLN A 111 5.77 -24.49 -11.93
C GLN A 111 6.16 -25.65 -12.83
N CYS A 112 6.36 -26.86 -12.29
CA CYS A 112 6.66 -28.05 -13.08
C CYS A 112 5.55 -28.35 -14.10
N LYS A 113 4.27 -28.22 -13.70
CA LYS A 113 3.12 -28.39 -14.60
C LYS A 113 3.08 -27.33 -15.70
N GLN A 114 3.38 -26.07 -15.39
CA GLN A 114 3.43 -25.00 -16.39
C GLN A 114 4.59 -25.20 -17.36
N GLU A 115 5.78 -25.55 -16.88
CA GLU A 115 6.94 -25.83 -17.71
C GLU A 115 6.64 -27.00 -18.66
N TYR A 116 6.11 -28.12 -18.15
CA TYR A 116 5.75 -29.28 -18.97
C TYR A 116 4.77 -28.92 -20.09
N ARG A 117 3.67 -28.23 -19.76
CA ARG A 117 2.68 -27.79 -20.76
C ARG A 117 3.27 -26.86 -21.79
N THR A 118 4.18 -25.99 -21.36
CA THR A 118 4.85 -25.03 -22.23
C THR A 118 5.77 -25.74 -23.21
N ILE A 119 6.55 -26.72 -22.74
CA ILE A 119 7.42 -27.55 -23.58
C ILE A 119 6.58 -28.34 -24.58
N GLU A 120 5.53 -29.04 -24.13
CA GLU A 120 4.64 -29.82 -24.99
C GLU A 120 3.99 -28.95 -26.08
N MET A 121 3.57 -27.73 -25.72
CA MET A 121 3.05 -26.75 -26.69
C MET A 121 4.13 -26.34 -27.71
N GLY A 122 5.36 -26.10 -27.27
CA GLY A 122 6.49 -25.77 -28.15
C GLY A 122 6.79 -26.90 -29.14
N GLU A 123 6.80 -28.16 -28.67
CA GLU A 123 7.00 -29.34 -29.53
C GLU A 123 5.89 -29.48 -30.58
N LYS A 124 4.63 -29.24 -30.20
CA LYS A 124 3.50 -29.24 -31.14
C LYS A 124 3.61 -28.13 -32.18
N ALA A 125 4.10 -26.95 -31.79
CA ALA A 125 4.33 -25.83 -32.70
C ALA A 125 5.50 -26.11 -33.66
N ASP A 126 6.57 -26.75 -33.18
CA ASP A 126 7.68 -27.19 -34.01
C ASP A 126 7.21 -28.25 -35.04
N GLN A 127 6.35 -29.19 -34.63
CA GLN A 127 5.78 -30.22 -35.51
C GLN A 127 4.82 -29.64 -36.56
N SER A 128 3.99 -28.65 -36.19
CA SER A 128 3.07 -28.01 -37.13
C SER A 128 3.78 -27.07 -38.11
N GLY A 129 4.96 -26.57 -37.74
CA GLY A 129 5.70 -25.55 -38.48
C GLY A 129 5.05 -24.16 -38.47
N PHE A 130 3.99 -23.97 -37.67
CA PHE A 130 3.23 -22.73 -37.56
C PHE A 130 2.94 -22.37 -36.10
N THR A 131 3.19 -21.11 -35.75
CA THR A 131 2.91 -20.53 -34.44
C THR A 131 2.44 -19.08 -34.58
N ASN A 132 2.13 -18.45 -33.45
CA ASN A 132 1.79 -17.03 -33.39
C ASN A 132 2.56 -16.33 -32.28
N ARG A 133 2.43 -15.00 -32.25
CA ARG A 133 3.13 -14.13 -31.29
C ARG A 133 2.81 -14.48 -29.84
N GLN A 134 1.54 -14.64 -29.51
CA GLN A 134 1.10 -14.92 -28.14
C GLN A 134 1.69 -16.23 -27.62
N THR A 135 1.69 -17.27 -28.45
CA THR A 135 2.28 -18.57 -28.11
C THR A 135 3.78 -18.43 -27.84
N MET A 136 4.50 -17.68 -28.67
CA MET A 136 5.93 -17.45 -28.48
C MET A 136 6.23 -16.62 -27.23
N ASP A 137 5.49 -15.54 -27.00
CA ASP A 137 5.66 -14.69 -25.82
C ASP A 137 5.43 -15.49 -24.53
N ASN A 138 4.35 -16.29 -24.48
CA ASN A 138 4.06 -17.17 -23.35
C ASN A 138 5.16 -18.20 -23.13
N TYR A 139 5.71 -18.77 -24.20
CA TYR A 139 6.79 -19.76 -24.12
C TYR A 139 8.07 -19.16 -23.55
N VAL A 140 8.52 -18.05 -24.12
CA VAL A 140 9.72 -17.34 -23.65
C VAL A 140 9.53 -16.89 -22.21
N PHE A 141 8.38 -16.31 -21.87
CA PHE A 141 8.11 -15.84 -20.51
C PHE A 141 8.08 -16.96 -19.48
N THR A 142 7.47 -18.11 -19.82
CA THR A 142 7.31 -19.22 -18.87
C THR A 142 8.61 -20.00 -18.67
N LEU A 143 9.42 -20.18 -19.72
CA LEU A 143 10.69 -20.88 -19.62
C LEU A 143 11.85 -20.00 -19.16
N ASN A 144 11.73 -18.68 -19.27
CA ASN A 144 12.76 -17.78 -18.80
C ASN A 144 12.76 -17.72 -17.27
N GLN A 145 13.79 -18.31 -16.65
CA GLN A 145 14.02 -18.25 -15.20
C GLN A 145 14.77 -16.98 -14.75
N LEU A 146 15.12 -16.07 -15.67
CA LEU A 146 15.79 -14.82 -15.34
C LEU A 146 14.82 -13.82 -14.70
N GLY A 147 15.31 -13.07 -13.72
CA GLY A 147 14.56 -11.97 -13.11
C GLY A 147 14.37 -10.80 -14.08
N TRP A 148 13.20 -10.16 -14.05
CA TRP A 148 13.00 -8.89 -14.73
C TRP A 148 13.59 -7.76 -13.88
N ILE A 149 14.48 -6.96 -14.45
CA ILE A 149 15.04 -5.79 -13.76
C ILE A 149 14.54 -4.49 -14.38
N ASN A 150 14.33 -3.51 -13.52
CA ASN A 150 14.06 -2.14 -13.94
C ASN A 150 15.37 -1.43 -14.32
N CYS A 151 15.25 -0.38 -15.14
CA CYS A 151 16.37 0.50 -15.54
C CYS A 151 17.08 1.13 -14.33
N ASP A 152 16.37 1.29 -13.21
CA ASP A 152 16.88 2.00 -12.02
C ASP A 152 18.02 1.28 -11.31
N ARG A 153 18.21 -0.02 -11.60
CA ARG A 153 19.26 -0.85 -11.00
C ARG A 153 20.66 -0.25 -11.17
N PHE A 154 20.89 0.46 -12.27
CA PHE A 154 22.21 1.00 -12.63
C PHE A 154 22.38 2.49 -12.31
N LEU A 155 21.40 3.14 -11.66
CA LEU A 155 21.47 4.58 -11.35
C LEU A 155 22.54 4.93 -10.31
N SER A 156 22.94 3.97 -9.46
CA SER A 156 24.02 4.17 -8.49
C SER A 156 25.41 4.17 -9.14
N ASN A 157 25.53 3.77 -10.40
CA ASN A 157 26.82 3.71 -11.08
C ASN A 157 27.29 5.13 -11.43
N PRO A 158 28.61 5.39 -11.34
CA PRO A 158 29.18 6.66 -11.77
C PRO A 158 28.80 6.99 -13.23
N PRO A 159 28.47 8.25 -13.58
CA PRO A 159 28.05 8.61 -14.94
C PRO A 159 29.08 8.26 -16.03
N ASN A 160 30.37 8.24 -15.70
CA ASN A 160 31.45 7.85 -16.62
C ASN A 160 31.54 6.33 -16.88
N MET A 161 30.79 5.52 -16.13
CA MET A 161 30.66 4.06 -16.33
C MET A 161 29.35 3.69 -17.03
N LEU A 162 28.54 4.68 -17.39
CA LEU A 162 27.25 4.50 -18.04
C LEU A 162 27.31 5.00 -19.48
N SER A 163 26.60 4.31 -20.37
CA SER A 163 26.45 4.73 -21.76
C SER A 163 25.06 4.37 -22.29
N GLN A 164 24.74 4.89 -23.47
CA GLN A 164 23.61 4.39 -24.24
C GLN A 164 24.09 3.21 -25.10
N LEU A 165 23.45 2.06 -24.95
CA LEU A 165 23.59 0.92 -25.86
C LEU A 165 22.56 1.05 -26.98
N GLN A 166 22.98 0.83 -28.22
CA GLN A 166 22.10 0.85 -29.38
C GLN A 166 22.28 -0.42 -30.23
N VAL A 167 21.20 -0.97 -30.73
CA VAL A 167 21.26 -2.13 -31.63
C VAL A 167 20.46 -1.74 -32.85
N ALA A 168 21.11 -1.76 -34.02
CA ALA A 168 20.48 -1.31 -35.24
C ALA A 168 19.47 -2.36 -35.73
N ASP A 169 18.28 -1.91 -36.11
CA ASP A 169 17.28 -2.77 -36.73
C ASP A 169 16.50 -1.98 -37.79
N PRO A 170 16.78 -2.21 -39.08
CA PRO A 170 16.07 -1.54 -40.16
C PRO A 170 14.68 -2.12 -40.40
N ASP A 171 14.34 -3.27 -39.81
CA ASP A 171 13.05 -3.91 -39.99
C ASP A 171 12.03 -3.29 -39.03
N THR A 172 10.89 -2.80 -39.53
CA THR A 172 9.83 -2.21 -38.69
C THR A 172 8.82 -3.25 -38.17
N SER A 173 9.08 -4.54 -38.34
CA SER A 173 8.21 -5.60 -37.86
C SER A 173 8.16 -5.66 -36.32
N ASN A 174 7.09 -6.25 -35.80
CA ASN A 174 6.86 -6.33 -34.36
C ASN A 174 7.72 -7.44 -33.74
N GLU A 175 8.83 -7.04 -33.12
CA GLU A 175 9.79 -7.90 -32.46
C GLU A 175 10.04 -7.48 -31.01
N VAL A 176 10.37 -8.47 -30.17
CA VAL A 176 10.80 -8.21 -28.79
C VAL A 176 12.30 -8.35 -28.73
N VAL A 177 12.94 -7.34 -28.14
CA VAL A 177 14.38 -7.26 -27.98
C VAL A 177 14.67 -7.12 -26.49
N LEU A 178 15.36 -8.11 -25.96
CA LEU A 178 15.73 -8.23 -24.56
C LEU A 178 17.25 -8.15 -24.45
N LEU A 179 17.70 -7.49 -23.41
CA LEU A 179 19.08 -7.50 -22.99
C LEU A 179 19.21 -8.36 -21.74
N VAL A 180 20.07 -9.36 -21.81
CA VAL A 180 20.26 -10.41 -20.80
C VAL A 180 21.60 -10.20 -20.11
N PHE A 181 21.57 -10.04 -18.80
CA PHE A 181 22.74 -9.92 -17.93
C PHE A 181 22.92 -11.22 -17.14
N LYS A 182 23.91 -12.02 -17.53
CA LYS A 182 24.14 -13.35 -16.95
C LYS A 182 24.62 -13.28 -15.49
N ASP A 183 25.49 -12.34 -15.17
CA ASP A 183 26.10 -12.22 -13.84
C ASP A 183 25.06 -11.93 -12.75
N VAL A 184 24.03 -11.16 -13.10
CA VAL A 184 22.93 -10.82 -12.20
C VAL A 184 21.64 -11.60 -12.48
N ARG A 185 21.70 -12.61 -13.36
CA ARG A 185 20.57 -13.48 -13.75
C ARG A 185 19.30 -12.70 -14.05
N SER A 186 19.44 -11.65 -14.84
CA SER A 186 18.34 -10.73 -15.08
C SER A 186 18.26 -10.30 -16.54
N MET A 187 17.07 -9.90 -16.98
CA MET A 187 16.87 -9.33 -18.30
C MET A 187 16.00 -8.08 -18.28
N ILE A 188 16.14 -7.26 -19.33
CA ILE A 188 15.43 -6.01 -19.50
C ILE A 188 15.03 -5.82 -20.96
N GLY A 189 13.83 -5.27 -21.19
CA GLY A 189 13.39 -4.91 -22.53
C GLY A 189 14.11 -3.66 -23.05
N MET A 190 14.52 -3.67 -24.31
CA MET A 190 15.07 -2.48 -24.97
C MET A 190 13.95 -1.63 -25.57
N ARG A 191 14.14 -0.31 -25.59
CA ARG A 191 13.16 0.62 -26.15
C ARG A 191 13.36 0.76 -27.66
N ARG A 192 12.27 0.59 -28.43
CA ARG A 192 12.25 0.85 -29.87
C ARG A 192 12.49 2.34 -30.18
N THR A 193 13.26 2.58 -31.22
CA THR A 193 13.57 3.89 -31.83
C THR A 193 13.43 3.77 -33.35
N GLU A 194 13.58 4.88 -34.08
CA GLU A 194 13.49 4.89 -35.55
C GLU A 194 14.54 4.01 -36.24
N THR A 195 15.74 3.91 -35.66
CA THR A 195 16.88 3.20 -36.26
C THR A 195 17.16 1.83 -35.63
N GLY A 196 16.35 1.41 -34.65
CA GLY A 196 16.50 0.13 -33.96
C GLY A 196 16.09 0.20 -32.50
N TYR A 197 16.90 -0.37 -31.60
CA TYR A 197 16.60 -0.48 -30.17
C TYR A 197 17.67 0.18 -29.31
N THR A 198 17.26 0.77 -28.19
CA THR A 198 18.18 1.46 -27.27
C THR A 198 17.92 1.10 -25.82
N MET A 199 18.99 1.12 -25.03
CA MET A 199 18.94 1.09 -23.57
C MET A 199 19.77 2.26 -23.03
N GLN A 200 19.17 3.04 -22.14
CA GLN A 200 19.85 4.11 -21.41
C GLN A 200 20.52 3.54 -20.15
N ASN A 201 21.57 4.20 -19.67
CA ASN A 201 22.30 3.81 -18.46
C ASN A 201 22.81 2.35 -18.51
N TYR A 202 23.27 1.92 -19.69
CA TYR A 202 23.95 0.64 -19.83
C TYR A 202 25.33 0.70 -19.15
N PRO A 203 25.63 -0.17 -18.18
CA PRO A 203 26.92 -0.22 -17.52
C PRO A 203 28.01 -0.76 -18.47
N LEU A 204 29.03 0.06 -18.73
CA LEU A 204 30.12 -0.25 -19.67
C LEU A 204 30.99 -1.44 -19.26
N ASN A 205 31.00 -1.76 -17.96
CA ASN A 205 31.79 -2.84 -17.36
C ASN A 205 31.04 -4.18 -17.27
N GLU A 206 29.76 -4.23 -17.64
CA GLU A 206 28.98 -5.47 -17.65
C GLU A 206 28.92 -6.03 -19.07
N GLN A 207 29.03 -7.34 -19.19
CA GLN A 207 28.71 -8.04 -20.43
C GLN A 207 27.22 -8.37 -20.45
N ALA A 208 26.59 -8.20 -21.60
CA ALA A 208 25.21 -8.56 -21.81
C ALA A 208 25.04 -9.30 -23.13
N GLU A 209 23.93 -10.01 -23.26
CA GLU A 209 23.56 -10.69 -24.49
C GLU A 209 22.24 -10.11 -24.98
N VAL A 210 22.16 -9.78 -26.26
CA VAL A 210 20.90 -9.43 -26.91
C VAL A 210 20.21 -10.72 -27.29
N PHE A 211 19.00 -10.91 -26.78
CA PHE A 211 18.09 -11.95 -27.17
C PHE A 211 16.84 -11.30 -27.76
N ALA A 212 16.63 -11.49 -29.06
CA ALA A 212 15.49 -10.93 -29.76
C ALA A 212 14.73 -12.01 -30.52
N TYR A 213 13.42 -11.87 -30.62
CA TYR A 213 12.59 -12.81 -31.36
C TYR A 213 11.35 -12.16 -31.98
N LYS A 214 10.92 -12.75 -33.10
CA LYS A 214 9.70 -12.39 -33.83
C LYS A 214 9.12 -13.58 -34.57
N ILE A 215 7.92 -13.40 -35.11
CA ILE A 215 7.25 -14.38 -35.97
C ILE A 215 7.13 -13.79 -37.37
N ILE A 216 7.59 -14.52 -38.40
CA ILE A 216 7.43 -14.18 -39.81
C ILE A 216 6.73 -15.36 -40.50
N ASP A 217 5.57 -15.11 -41.11
CA ASP A 217 4.75 -16.15 -41.78
C ASP A 217 4.46 -17.37 -40.91
N GLY A 218 4.19 -17.12 -39.63
CA GLY A 218 3.94 -18.15 -38.63
C GLY A 218 5.18 -18.91 -38.17
N LYS A 219 6.39 -18.56 -38.65
CA LYS A 219 7.64 -19.21 -38.25
C LYS A 219 8.41 -18.35 -37.26
N PRO A 220 8.98 -18.95 -36.22
CA PRO A 220 9.77 -18.19 -35.26
C PRO A 220 11.15 -17.85 -35.80
N MET A 221 11.57 -16.63 -35.49
CA MET A 221 12.83 -16.04 -35.90
C MET A 221 13.52 -15.49 -34.67
N VAL A 222 14.82 -15.77 -34.50
CA VAL A 222 15.58 -15.42 -33.30
C VAL A 222 16.91 -14.76 -33.68
N CYS A 223 17.32 -13.78 -32.89
CA CYS A 223 18.66 -13.22 -32.88
C CYS A 223 19.23 -13.36 -31.45
N HIS A 224 20.42 -13.94 -31.34
CA HIS A 224 21.13 -14.09 -30.08
C HIS A 224 22.60 -13.75 -30.29
N LYS A 225 23.11 -12.75 -29.57
CA LYS A 225 24.51 -12.31 -29.66
C LYS A 225 24.98 -11.62 -28.39
N THR A 226 26.26 -11.73 -28.08
CA THR A 226 26.91 -10.93 -27.04
C THR A 226 27.06 -9.48 -27.49
N VAL A 227 26.84 -8.55 -26.58
CA VAL A 227 27.09 -7.11 -26.76
C VAL A 227 27.96 -6.60 -25.60
N SER A 228 28.87 -5.68 -25.92
CA SER A 228 29.68 -4.99 -24.93
C SER A 228 29.94 -3.55 -25.36
N GLY A 229 30.01 -2.65 -24.39
CA GLY A 229 30.27 -1.23 -24.63
C GLY A 229 29.19 -0.52 -25.47
N LYS A 230 29.62 0.38 -26.37
CA LYS A 230 28.76 1.15 -27.28
C LYS A 230 28.55 0.38 -28.58
N SER A 231 27.86 -0.75 -28.54
CA SER A 231 27.54 -1.48 -29.77
C SER A 231 26.58 -0.66 -30.65
N SER A 232 26.72 -0.81 -31.97
CA SER A 232 25.78 -0.38 -33.02
C SER A 232 25.46 -1.57 -33.94
N ASP A 233 25.55 -2.79 -33.41
CA ASP A 233 25.49 -3.99 -34.21
C ASP A 233 24.06 -4.24 -34.70
N LYS A 234 23.92 -4.71 -35.93
CA LYS A 234 22.62 -4.99 -36.53
C LYS A 234 21.98 -6.25 -35.95
N LEU A 235 20.65 -6.27 -35.79
CA LEU A 235 19.91 -7.50 -35.49
C LEU A 235 19.86 -8.41 -36.72
N GLU A 236 20.32 -9.65 -36.54
CA GLU A 236 20.32 -10.69 -37.57
C GLU A 236 19.45 -11.84 -37.10
N PHE A 237 18.22 -11.87 -37.60
CA PHE A 237 17.25 -12.91 -37.27
C PHE A 237 17.42 -14.13 -38.17
N LYS A 238 17.51 -15.30 -37.54
CA LYS A 238 17.57 -16.60 -38.21
C LYS A 238 16.29 -17.39 -37.91
N PRO A 239 15.76 -18.18 -38.86
CA PRO A 239 14.71 -19.14 -38.55
C PRO A 239 15.14 -20.03 -37.39
N SER A 240 14.23 -20.28 -36.47
CA SER A 240 14.47 -21.06 -35.26
C SER A 240 13.28 -21.98 -34.99
N SER A 241 13.45 -22.87 -34.01
CA SER A 241 12.41 -23.68 -33.38
C SER A 241 12.22 -23.28 -31.90
N PHE A 242 11.13 -23.70 -31.28
CA PHE A 242 10.92 -23.57 -29.84
C PHE A 242 11.99 -24.33 -29.05
N SER A 243 12.39 -25.50 -29.55
CA SER A 243 13.47 -26.31 -28.97
C SER A 243 14.83 -25.59 -28.94
N GLU A 244 15.20 -24.88 -30.02
CA GLU A 244 16.41 -24.04 -30.07
C GLU A 244 16.29 -22.83 -29.16
N ILE A 245 15.13 -22.17 -29.11
CA ILE A 245 14.87 -21.05 -28.20
C ILE A 245 15.06 -21.48 -26.75
N ARG A 246 14.54 -22.64 -26.36
CA ARG A 246 14.76 -23.20 -25.02
C ARG A 246 16.23 -23.41 -24.72
N THR A 247 17.00 -23.91 -25.69
CA THR A 247 18.45 -24.10 -25.52
C THR A 247 19.15 -22.76 -25.29
N ILE A 248 18.76 -21.70 -26.01
CA ILE A 248 19.26 -20.33 -25.80
C ILE A 248 18.89 -19.83 -24.40
N LEU A 249 17.62 -19.95 -23.99
CA LEU A 249 17.16 -19.50 -22.67
C LEU A 249 17.90 -20.21 -21.52
N ASN A 250 18.06 -21.53 -21.60
CA ASN A 250 18.80 -22.32 -20.61
C ASN A 250 20.29 -21.93 -20.56
N SER A 251 20.87 -21.45 -21.67
CA SER A 251 22.26 -20.99 -21.71
C SER A 251 22.51 -19.73 -20.87
N PHE A 252 21.46 -18.96 -20.57
CA PHE A 252 21.56 -17.78 -19.72
C PHE A 252 21.66 -18.11 -18.23
N GLU A 253 21.21 -19.30 -17.82
CA GLU A 253 21.20 -19.73 -16.41
C GLU A 253 22.59 -20.14 -15.90
N THR A 254 23.43 -20.63 -16.82
CA THR A 254 24.80 -21.05 -16.54
C THR A 254 25.73 -19.84 -16.44
N ARG A 255 26.36 -19.66 -15.28
CA ARG A 255 27.41 -18.65 -15.11
C ARG A 255 28.52 -18.95 -16.11
N SER A 256 28.90 -17.95 -16.90
CA SER A 256 30.17 -17.94 -17.59
C SER A 256 31.27 -18.05 -16.54
N VAL A 257 31.89 -19.22 -16.43
CA VAL A 257 33.13 -19.38 -15.68
C VAL A 257 34.19 -18.67 -16.52
N SER A 258 34.40 -17.38 -16.23
CA SER A 258 35.49 -16.61 -16.83
C SER A 258 36.81 -17.28 -16.47
N SER A 259 37.49 -17.79 -17.49
CA SER A 259 38.87 -18.28 -17.43
C SER A 259 39.86 -17.12 -17.45
#